data_AF-U6RLZ2-F1
#
_entry.id   AF-U6RLZ2-F1
#
_cell.length_a   1.000
_cell.length_b   1.000
_cell.length_c   1.000
_cell.angle_alpha   90.00
_cell.angle_beta   90.00
_cell.angle_gamma   90.00
#
_symmetry.space_group_name_H-M   'P 1'
#
loop_
_entity.id
_entity.type
_entity.pdbx_description
1 polymer ?
#
loop_
_entity_poly.entity_id
_entity_poly.type
_entity_poly.pdbx_seq_one_letter_code
_entity_poly.pdbx_strand_id
1 'polypeptide(L)'
;MKRVLCPKCDNYITFDETKYTEGQSLVFICEHCKKQFSIRIGKSKLKATRKEEVLDEQANNEDFGSIVVVENVFGYKQVLPLKEGDNLIGRRSKGTDVDISIETSDPSMDRRHCVINVKRNKQGELIYTLRDNQSITGTFLLNDILGDKDRVRIEEGAIITIGATTLILRTAEK
;
A
#
# COMPACT_ATOMS: atom_id res chain seq x y z
N MET A 1 -20.20 4.13 11.26
CA MET A 1 -19.96 2.98 10.34
C MET A 1 -18.51 2.52 10.50
N LYS A 2 -18.19 1.25 10.28
CA LYS A 2 -16.81 0.72 10.28
C LYS A 2 -16.56 -0.16 9.07
N ARG A 3 -15.29 -0.49 8.85
CA ARG A 3 -14.88 -1.48 7.85
C ARG A 3 -14.02 -2.58 8.48
N VAL A 4 -14.20 -3.79 7.97
CA VAL A 4 -13.43 -4.98 8.32
C VAL A 4 -12.76 -5.53 7.05
N LEU A 5 -11.53 -6.00 7.20
CA LEU A 5 -10.76 -6.62 6.13
C LEU A 5 -11.12 -8.11 6.03
N CYS A 6 -11.44 -8.59 4.83
CA CYS A 6 -11.60 -10.02 4.60
C CYS A 6 -10.26 -10.74 4.80
N PRO A 7 -10.14 -11.73 5.70
CA PRO A 7 -8.86 -12.40 6.00
C PRO A 7 -8.38 -13.33 4.88
N LYS A 8 -9.08 -13.39 3.74
CA LYS A 8 -8.78 -14.28 2.62
C LYS A 8 -8.35 -13.54 1.36
N CYS A 9 -8.95 -12.40 1.05
CA CYS A 9 -8.65 -11.62 -0.15
C CYS A 9 -8.43 -10.13 0.14
N ASP A 10 -8.34 -9.77 1.42
CA ASP A 10 -8.07 -8.42 1.92
C ASP A 10 -9.03 -7.32 1.43
N ASN A 11 -10.19 -7.71 0.89
CA ASN A 11 -11.26 -6.78 0.51
C ASN A 11 -11.95 -6.18 1.75
N TYR A 12 -12.27 -4.90 1.69
CA TYR A 12 -13.01 -4.22 2.75
C TYR A 12 -14.50 -4.51 2.68
N ILE A 13 -15.10 -4.77 3.84
CA ILE A 13 -16.55 -4.89 4.03
C ILE A 13 -16.98 -3.84 5.04
N THR A 14 -17.98 -3.04 4.69
CA THR A 14 -18.54 -2.02 5.56
C THR A 14 -19.70 -2.57 6.37
N PHE A 15 -19.81 -2.16 7.63
CA PHE A 15 -20.95 -2.50 8.48
C PHE A 15 -21.17 -1.41 9.53
N ASP A 16 -22.36 -1.40 10.12
CA ASP A 16 -22.68 -0.50 11.21
C ASP A 16 -22.36 -1.14 12.56
N GLU A 17 -21.22 -0.78 13.16
CA GLU A 17 -20.80 -1.28 14.46
C GLU A 17 -21.79 -0.91 15.58
N THR A 18 -22.51 0.21 15.46
CA THR A 18 -23.42 0.70 16.54
C THR A 18 -24.61 -0.23 16.78
N LYS A 19 -24.87 -1.15 15.85
CA LYS A 19 -25.93 -2.17 15.96
C LYS A 19 -25.52 -3.40 16.78
N TYR A 20 -24.28 -3.45 17.27
CA TYR A 20 -23.71 -4.64 17.89
C TYR A 20 -23.03 -4.32 19.21
N THR A 21 -23.01 -5.29 20.12
CA THR A 21 -22.39 -5.14 21.45
C THR A 21 -20.96 -5.66 21.46
N GLU A 22 -20.16 -5.12 22.38
CA GLU A 22 -18.78 -5.57 22.57
C GLU A 22 -18.73 -7.07 22.94
N GLY A 23 -17.81 -7.83 22.33
CA GLY A 23 -17.71 -9.28 22.50
C GLY A 23 -18.61 -10.11 21.58
N GLN A 24 -19.59 -9.51 20.90
CA GLN A 24 -20.44 -10.19 19.92
C GLN A 24 -19.61 -10.69 18.73
N SER A 25 -19.90 -11.93 18.29
CA SER A 25 -19.27 -12.51 17.10
C SER A 25 -20.17 -12.30 15.88
N LEU A 26 -19.65 -11.59 14.88
CA LEU A 26 -20.33 -11.33 13.62
C LEU A 26 -19.73 -12.20 12.51
N VAL A 27 -20.59 -12.72 11.64
CA VAL A 27 -20.20 -13.52 10.48
C VAL A 27 -20.42 -12.71 9.22
N PHE A 28 -19.39 -12.61 8.40
CA PHE A 28 -19.39 -11.89 7.13
C PHE A 28 -19.14 -12.88 5.99
N ILE A 29 -19.81 -12.65 4.85
CA ILE A 29 -19.49 -13.30 3.58
C ILE A 29 -18.86 -12.24 2.69
N CYS A 30 -17.63 -12.47 2.26
CA CYS A 30 -16.95 -11.54 1.37
C CYS A 30 -17.58 -11.56 -0.03
N GLU A 31 -18.07 -10.43 -0.52
CA GLU A 31 -18.67 -10.35 -1.85
C GLU A 31 -17.69 -10.68 -2.98
N HIS A 32 -16.39 -10.44 -2.75
CA HIS A 32 -15.32 -10.63 -3.73
C HIS A 32 -14.87 -12.09 -3.84
N CYS A 33 -14.53 -12.75 -2.72
CA CYS A 33 -14.04 -14.14 -2.74
C CYS A 33 -15.08 -15.19 -2.31
N LYS A 34 -16.30 -14.76 -1.96
CA LYS A 34 -17.40 -15.59 -1.43
C LYS A 34 -17.07 -16.40 -0.17
N LYS A 35 -15.90 -16.18 0.45
CA LYS A 35 -15.51 -16.87 1.68
C LYS A 35 -16.13 -16.20 2.89
N GLN A 36 -16.61 -17.06 3.79
CA GLN A 36 -17.13 -16.67 5.09
C GLN A 36 -15.99 -16.48 6.09
N PHE A 37 -16.11 -15.49 6.95
CA PHE A 37 -15.23 -15.28 8.10
C PHE A 37 -16.00 -14.63 9.25
N SER A 38 -15.47 -14.72 10.46
CA SER A 38 -16.06 -14.06 11.62
C SER A 38 -15.09 -13.08 12.26
N ILE A 39 -15.64 -12.04 12.89
CA ILE A 39 -14.92 -11.12 13.76
C ILE A 39 -15.64 -10.97 15.08
N ARG A 40 -14.89 -10.65 16.13
CA ARG A 40 -15.42 -10.33 17.45
C ARG A 40 -15.31 -8.83 17.70
N ILE A 41 -16.43 -8.16 17.96
CA ILE A 41 -16.48 -6.72 18.28
C ILE A 41 -15.68 -6.44 19.55
N GLY A 42 -14.94 -5.31 19.58
CA GLY A 42 -14.03 -4.93 20.68
C GLY A 42 -12.65 -5.59 20.64
N LYS A 43 -12.53 -6.83 20.15
CA LYS A 43 -11.22 -7.53 20.03
C LYS A 43 -10.57 -7.43 18.65
N SER A 44 -11.37 -7.27 17.60
CA SER A 44 -10.86 -7.26 16.23
C SER A 44 -10.44 -5.84 15.84
N LYS A 45 -9.34 -5.69 15.08
CA LYS A 45 -8.92 -4.39 14.53
C LYS A 45 -9.96 -3.90 13.52
N LEU A 46 -10.84 -3.00 13.94
CA LEU A 46 -11.81 -2.31 13.09
C LEU A 46 -11.22 -1.00 12.58
N LYS A 47 -11.35 -0.73 11.28
CA LYS A 47 -10.95 0.57 10.72
C LYS A 47 -12.17 1.48 10.57
N ALA A 48 -11.97 2.79 10.70
CA ALA A 48 -12.99 3.78 10.40
C ALA A 48 -13.44 3.67 8.93
N THR A 49 -14.63 4.20 8.62
CA THR A 49 -14.99 4.35 7.20
C THR A 49 -14.06 5.33 6.52
N ARG A 50 -13.91 5.21 5.20
CA ARG A 50 -13.06 6.13 4.43
C ARG A 50 -13.41 7.60 4.66
N LYS A 51 -14.70 7.94 4.78
CA LYS A 51 -15.14 9.32 5.02
C LYS A 51 -14.66 9.90 6.36
N GLU A 52 -14.36 9.04 7.33
CA GLU A 52 -13.94 9.40 8.69
C GLU A 52 -12.45 9.13 8.93
N GLU A 53 -11.75 8.49 7.99
CA GLU A 53 -10.33 8.17 8.12
C GLU A 53 -9.50 9.41 7.79
N VAL A 54 -8.95 10.04 8.84
CA VAL A 54 -7.94 11.08 8.70
C VAL A 54 -6.63 10.38 8.34
N LEU A 55 -6.30 10.38 7.05
CA LEU A 55 -4.97 10.01 6.60
C LEU A 55 -4.03 11.14 7.00
N ASP A 56 -2.95 10.81 7.71
CA ASP A 56 -1.86 11.75 7.90
C ASP A 56 -1.17 11.94 6.55
N GLU A 57 -1.54 13.03 5.85
CA GLU A 57 -0.95 13.35 4.57
C GLU A 57 0.53 13.69 4.69
N GLN A 58 1.05 13.99 5.87
CA GLN A 58 2.45 14.34 6.11
C GLN A 58 3.26 13.20 6.75
N ALA A 59 2.69 12.00 6.90
CA ALA A 59 3.36 10.84 7.48
C ALA A 59 4.72 10.59 6.80
N ASN A 60 5.79 11.07 7.45
CA ASN A 60 7.21 11.05 7.08
C ASN A 60 7.66 11.94 5.90
N ASN A 61 7.07 13.12 5.75
CA ASN A 61 7.65 14.14 4.87
C ASN A 61 9.05 14.60 5.34
N GLU A 62 9.43 14.36 6.60
CA GLU A 62 10.65 14.94 7.20
C GLU A 62 11.94 14.10 7.01
N ASP A 63 11.88 12.76 7.05
CA ASP A 63 13.12 11.96 7.10
C ASP A 63 13.58 11.42 5.73
N PHE A 64 12.69 10.74 5.01
CA PHE A 64 13.02 10.02 3.76
C PHE A 64 11.90 10.08 2.71
N GLY A 65 10.83 10.84 2.96
CA GLY A 65 9.68 10.94 2.08
C GLY A 65 8.71 9.77 2.21
N SER A 66 7.78 9.68 1.27
CA SER A 66 6.71 8.68 1.24
C SER A 66 6.29 8.35 -0.20
N ILE A 67 5.55 7.25 -0.36
CA ILE A 67 4.77 7.00 -1.55
C ILE A 67 3.29 7.22 -1.26
N VAL A 68 2.62 7.90 -2.18
CA VAL A 68 1.17 8.06 -2.17
C VAL A 68 0.57 7.03 -3.12
N VAL A 69 -0.16 6.07 -2.58
CA VAL A 69 -0.96 5.13 -3.38
C VAL A 69 -2.24 5.85 -3.80
N VAL A 70 -2.44 5.98 -5.11
CA VAL A 70 -3.63 6.62 -5.67
C VAL A 70 -4.82 5.68 -5.53
N GLU A 71 -5.96 6.22 -5.10
CA GLU A 71 -7.22 5.47 -5.02
C GLU A 71 -7.63 4.94 -6.39
N ASN A 72 -8.10 3.70 -6.40
CA ASN A 72 -8.74 3.10 -7.55
C ASN A 72 -9.82 2.10 -7.09
N VAL A 73 -10.35 1.31 -8.03
CA VAL A 73 -11.35 0.28 -7.75
C VAL A 73 -10.85 -0.86 -6.84
N PHE A 74 -9.53 -1.02 -6.72
CA PHE A 74 -8.88 -2.10 -5.96
C PHE A 74 -8.41 -1.67 -4.57
N GLY A 75 -8.23 -0.38 -4.33
CA GLY A 75 -7.59 0.11 -3.11
C GLY A 75 -7.95 1.55 -2.77
N TYR A 76 -7.95 1.81 -1.46
CA TYR A 76 -8.07 3.15 -0.91
C TYR A 76 -6.74 3.90 -1.01
N LYS A 77 -6.79 5.24 -1.03
CA LYS A 77 -5.60 6.09 -0.91
C LYS A 77 -4.81 5.69 0.34
N GLN A 78 -3.50 5.57 0.21
CA GLN A 78 -2.57 5.30 1.32
C GLN A 78 -1.37 6.23 1.19
N VAL A 79 -0.82 6.67 2.31
CA VAL A 79 0.46 7.38 2.37
C VAL A 79 1.40 6.49 3.17
N LEU A 80 2.44 5.98 2.52
CA LEU A 80 3.33 4.97 3.09
C LEU A 80 4.74 5.53 3.15
N PRO A 81 5.34 5.64 4.35
CA PRO A 81 6.64 6.25 4.51
C PRO A 81 7.75 5.40 3.90
N LEU A 82 8.79 6.05 3.40
CA LEU A 82 10.05 5.42 3.00
C LEU A 82 11.04 5.43 4.18
N LYS A 83 12.04 4.56 4.09
CA LYS A 83 13.23 4.52 4.95
C LYS A 83 14.51 4.55 4.12
N GLU A 84 15.64 4.84 4.76
CA GLU A 84 16.95 4.67 4.15
C GLU A 84 17.19 3.21 3.73
N GLY A 85 17.88 3.05 2.60
CA GLY A 85 18.15 1.76 1.99
C GLY A 85 17.03 1.30 1.07
N ASP A 86 16.92 -0.03 0.90
CA ASP A 86 15.90 -0.64 0.05
C ASP A 86 14.54 -0.65 0.76
N ASN A 87 13.52 -0.18 0.03
CA ASN A 87 12.12 -0.30 0.39
C ASN A 87 11.47 -1.26 -0.60
N LEU A 88 11.36 -2.54 -0.23
CA LEU A 88 10.65 -3.52 -1.03
C LEU A 88 9.14 -3.27 -0.91
N ILE A 89 8.52 -2.98 -2.04
CA ILE A 89 7.11 -2.63 -2.15
C ILE A 89 6.35 -3.80 -2.77
N GLY A 90 5.20 -4.14 -2.22
CA GLY A 90 4.37 -5.21 -2.77
C GLY A 90 2.97 -5.23 -2.19
N ARG A 91 2.12 -6.06 -2.79
CA ARG A 91 0.76 -6.25 -2.31
C ARG A 91 0.76 -6.91 -0.94
N ARG A 92 0.01 -6.35 0.00
CA ARG A 92 -0.19 -6.94 1.32
C ARG A 92 -0.78 -8.35 1.16
N SER A 93 -0.12 -9.33 1.77
CA SER A 93 -0.50 -10.73 1.70
C SER A 93 -0.03 -11.46 2.96
N LYS A 94 -0.84 -12.40 3.45
CA LYS A 94 -0.46 -13.22 4.61
C LYS A 94 0.84 -13.98 4.34
N GLY A 95 1.81 -13.85 5.25
CA GLY A 95 3.09 -14.54 5.17
C GLY A 95 4.05 -13.98 4.13
N THR A 96 3.79 -12.80 3.57
CA THR A 96 4.75 -12.10 2.70
C THR A 96 5.50 -11.05 3.51
N ASP A 97 6.83 -11.08 3.41
CA ASP A 97 7.71 -10.10 4.03
C ASP A 97 8.14 -9.04 3.00
N VAL A 98 7.61 -7.83 3.18
CA VAL A 98 7.92 -6.63 2.40
C VAL A 98 8.01 -5.44 3.35
N ASP A 99 8.86 -4.47 3.02
CA ASP A 99 9.01 -3.25 3.83
C ASP A 99 7.76 -2.38 3.76
N ILE A 100 7.17 -2.30 2.56
CA ILE A 100 5.98 -1.51 2.29
C ILE A 100 4.91 -2.42 1.69
N SER A 101 3.94 -2.80 2.54
CA SER A 101 2.80 -3.62 2.13
C SER A 101 1.61 -2.74 1.76
N ILE A 102 1.27 -2.67 0.48
CA ILE A 102 0.13 -1.89 -0.02
C ILE A 102 -1.16 -2.69 0.16
N GLU A 103 -2.14 -2.09 0.82
CA GLU A 103 -3.48 -2.65 0.94
C GLU A 103 -4.26 -2.45 -0.36
N THR A 104 -4.23 -3.44 -1.24
CA THR A 104 -4.97 -3.45 -2.51
C THR A 104 -5.46 -4.85 -2.83
N SER A 105 -6.65 -4.95 -3.41
CA SER A 105 -7.20 -6.20 -3.93
C SER A 105 -6.76 -6.50 -5.37
N ASP A 106 -5.92 -5.62 -5.96
CA ASP A 106 -5.41 -5.73 -7.32
C ASP A 106 -4.72 -7.10 -7.55
N PRO A 107 -5.28 -7.99 -8.38
CA PRO A 107 -4.70 -9.32 -8.60
C PRO A 107 -3.39 -9.26 -9.37
N SER A 108 -3.16 -8.20 -10.15
CA SER A 108 -2.00 -8.02 -11.02
C SER A 108 -0.77 -7.43 -10.32
N MET A 109 -0.95 -6.93 -9.09
CA MET A 109 0.15 -6.49 -8.25
C MET A 109 0.79 -7.68 -7.52
N ASP A 110 2.03 -7.98 -7.85
CA ASP A 110 2.84 -8.96 -7.14
C ASP A 110 3.02 -8.64 -5.65
N ARG A 111 3.21 -9.71 -4.87
CA ARG A 111 3.45 -9.64 -3.43
C ARG A 111 4.79 -8.98 -3.09
N ARG A 112 5.76 -9.02 -4.00
CA ARG A 112 7.11 -8.41 -3.91
C ARG A 112 7.43 -7.82 -5.28
N HIS A 113 7.00 -6.59 -5.55
CA HIS A 113 6.84 -6.09 -6.91
C HIS A 113 8.02 -5.24 -7.39
N CYS A 114 8.37 -4.20 -6.62
CA CYS A 114 9.42 -3.27 -6.98
C CYS A 114 10.19 -2.82 -5.74
N VAL A 115 11.33 -2.16 -5.94
CA VAL A 115 12.13 -1.60 -4.86
C VAL A 115 12.38 -0.13 -5.14
N ILE A 116 12.09 0.71 -4.15
CA ILE A 116 12.60 2.08 -4.09
C ILE A 116 13.78 2.10 -3.12
N ASN A 117 14.98 2.40 -3.61
CA ASN A 117 16.14 2.62 -2.76
C ASN A 117 16.29 4.11 -2.48
N VAL A 118 16.45 4.46 -1.20
CA VAL A 118 16.72 5.81 -0.71
C VAL A 118 18.14 5.84 -0.12
N LYS A 119 18.97 6.78 -0.56
CA LYS A 119 20.32 6.95 -0.01
C LYS A 119 20.74 8.41 0.00
N ARG A 120 21.65 8.79 0.90
CA ARG A 120 22.30 10.09 0.86
C ARG A 120 23.49 10.10 -0.09
N ASN A 121 23.62 11.15 -0.89
CA ASN A 121 24.81 11.40 -1.70
C ASN A 121 25.95 11.98 -0.84
N LYS A 122 27.12 12.22 -1.44
CA LYS A 122 28.27 12.83 -0.73
C LYS A 122 28.00 14.24 -0.19
N GLN A 123 26.98 14.93 -0.71
CA GLN A 123 26.54 16.26 -0.29
C GLN A 123 25.42 16.20 0.77
N GLY A 124 25.01 15.01 1.20
CA GLY A 124 23.95 14.80 2.19
C GLY A 124 22.53 14.77 1.63
N GLU A 125 22.35 15.00 0.32
CA GLU A 125 21.04 15.02 -0.34
C GLU A 125 20.52 13.61 -0.59
N LEU A 126 19.20 13.42 -0.45
CA LEU A 126 18.55 12.15 -0.73
C LEU A 126 18.46 11.89 -2.25
N ILE A 127 18.81 10.67 -2.63
CA ILE A 127 18.65 10.13 -3.97
C ILE A 127 17.70 8.93 -3.89
N TYR A 128 16.71 8.94 -4.78
CA TYR A 128 15.72 7.89 -4.93
C TYR A 128 15.99 7.14 -6.22
N THR A 129 16.00 5.81 -6.16
CA THR A 129 16.11 4.97 -7.35
C THR A 129 15.06 3.89 -7.35
N LEU A 130 14.42 3.69 -8.49
CA LEU A 130 13.42 2.66 -8.74
C LEU A 130 14.04 1.49 -9.51
N ARG A 131 13.64 0.28 -9.13
CA ARG A 131 13.88 -0.93 -9.92
C ARG A 131 12.70 -1.88 -9.81
N ASP A 132 12.50 -2.67 -10.85
CA ASP A 132 11.64 -3.84 -10.80
C ASP A 132 12.27 -4.94 -9.90
N ASN A 133 11.42 -5.83 -9.36
CA ASN A 133 11.85 -6.97 -8.54
C ASN A 133 11.40 -8.32 -9.13
N GLN A 134 11.61 -8.51 -10.43
CA GLN A 134 11.14 -9.68 -11.19
C GLN A 134 9.62 -9.84 -11.09
N SER A 135 8.92 -8.72 -11.23
CA SER A 135 7.46 -8.73 -11.19
C SER A 135 6.89 -9.37 -12.46
N ILE A 136 5.75 -10.05 -12.33
CA ILE A 136 5.08 -10.72 -13.46
C ILE A 136 4.55 -9.71 -14.47
N THR A 137 4.05 -8.56 -14.00
CA THR A 137 3.37 -7.56 -14.82
C THR A 137 4.24 -6.35 -15.17
N GLY A 138 5.44 -6.25 -14.60
CA GLY A 138 6.37 -5.17 -14.82
C GLY A 138 6.10 -3.94 -13.96
N THR A 139 7.17 -3.22 -13.63
CA THR A 139 7.13 -1.89 -13.03
C THR A 139 7.25 -0.84 -14.13
N PHE A 140 6.35 0.14 -14.13
CA PHE A 140 6.38 1.25 -15.10
C PHE A 140 6.70 2.56 -14.39
N LEU A 141 7.57 3.37 -15.00
CA LEU A 141 7.77 4.77 -14.67
C LEU A 141 7.09 5.60 -15.75
N LEU A 142 6.03 6.33 -15.40
CA LEU A 142 5.09 6.91 -16.35
C LEU A 142 4.54 5.83 -17.31
N ASN A 143 5.00 5.84 -18.56
CA ASN A 143 4.57 4.92 -19.62
C ASN A 143 5.65 3.89 -20.00
N ASP A 144 6.85 4.00 -19.42
CA ASP A 144 7.99 3.18 -19.77
C ASP A 144 8.18 2.05 -18.75
N ILE A 145 8.23 0.81 -19.25
CA ILE A 145 8.52 -0.37 -18.42
C ILE A 145 10.01 -0.43 -18.10
N LEU A 146 10.35 -0.76 -16.85
CA LEU A 146 11.72 -1.01 -16.44
C LEU A 146 12.14 -2.42 -16.87
N GLY A 147 13.33 -2.55 -17.46
CA GLY A 147 13.95 -3.84 -17.74
C GLY A 147 14.56 -4.49 -16.50
N ASP A 148 14.89 -5.79 -16.58
CA ASP A 148 15.36 -6.63 -15.47
C ASP A 148 16.57 -6.07 -14.68
N LYS A 149 17.40 -5.25 -15.32
CA LYS A 149 18.64 -4.69 -14.74
C LYS A 149 18.57 -3.19 -14.53
N ASP A 150 17.44 -2.57 -14.85
CA ASP A 150 17.30 -1.12 -14.79
C ASP A 150 17.26 -0.64 -13.35
N ARG A 151 17.97 0.46 -13.12
CA ARG A 151 17.91 1.25 -11.89
C ARG A 151 17.80 2.70 -12.28
N VAL A 152 16.58 3.22 -12.23
CA VAL A 152 16.26 4.55 -12.74
C VAL A 152 16.19 5.51 -11.57
N ARG A 153 16.84 6.67 -11.69
CA ARG A 153 16.68 7.74 -10.71
C ARG A 153 15.29 8.36 -10.88
N ILE A 154 14.59 8.54 -9.76
CA ILE A 154 13.25 9.14 -9.73
C ILE A 154 13.27 10.39 -8.85
N GLU A 155 12.35 11.31 -9.12
CA GLU A 155 12.28 12.64 -8.49
C GLU A 155 10.87 12.89 -7.93
N GLU A 156 10.69 14.02 -7.25
CA GLU A 156 9.39 14.46 -6.71
C GLU A 156 8.28 14.33 -7.76
N GLY A 157 7.16 13.74 -7.35
CA GLY A 157 6.00 13.54 -8.23
C GLY A 157 6.16 12.42 -9.26
N ALA A 158 7.23 11.61 -9.21
CA ALA A 158 7.39 10.47 -10.10
C ALA A 158 6.18 9.52 -9.98
N ILE A 159 5.57 9.22 -11.14
CA ILE A 159 4.40 8.34 -11.25
C ILE A 159 4.89 6.93 -11.57
N ILE A 160 4.57 5.99 -10.69
CA ILE A 160 4.98 4.59 -10.81
C ILE A 160 3.72 3.75 -10.91
N THR A 161 3.64 2.87 -11.89
CA THR A 161 2.50 1.94 -12.04
C THR A 161 2.99 0.50 -11.86
N ILE A 162 2.33 -0.23 -10.96
CA ILE A 162 2.62 -1.63 -10.63
C ILE A 162 1.30 -2.41 -10.61
N GLY A 163 1.10 -3.26 -11.62
CA GLY A 163 -0.23 -3.79 -11.92
C GLY A 163 -1.22 -2.69 -12.31
N ALA A 164 -2.39 -2.64 -11.68
CA ALA A 164 -3.39 -1.58 -11.82
C ALA A 164 -3.24 -0.48 -10.74
N THR A 165 -2.22 -0.56 -9.89
CA THR A 165 -2.00 0.36 -8.77
C THR A 165 -0.99 1.44 -9.16
N THR A 166 -1.36 2.70 -8.95
CA THR A 166 -0.50 3.87 -9.21
C THR A 166 0.06 4.44 -7.91
N LEU A 167 1.35 4.73 -7.90
CA LEU A 167 2.09 5.36 -6.82
C LEU A 167 2.61 6.72 -7.29
N ILE A 168 2.65 7.69 -6.38
CA ILE A 168 3.33 8.97 -6.59
C ILE A 168 4.42 9.07 -5.53
N LEU A 169 5.67 9.28 -5.96
CA LEU A 169 6.75 9.58 -5.02
C LEU A 169 6.56 10.99 -4.46
N ARG A 170 6.62 11.11 -3.13
CA ARG A 170 6.83 12.37 -2.42
C ARG A 170 8.17 12.29 -1.69
N THR A 171 9.14 13.05 -2.16
CA THR A 171 10.46 13.18 -1.54
C THR A 171 10.35 13.94 -0.23
N ALA A 172 11.31 13.71 0.68
CA ALA A 172 11.38 14.49 1.92
C ALA A 172 11.58 15.99 1.61
N GLU A 173 10.90 16.84 2.36
CA GLU A 173 11.13 18.29 2.32
C GLU A 173 12.55 18.61 2.82
N LYS A 174 13.20 19.59 2.17
CA LYS A 174 14.54 20.06 2.53
C LYS A 174 14.53 20.96 3.76
#